data_AF-A0A9Q0NF21-F1
#
_entry.id   AF-A0A9Q0NF21-F1
#
_cell.length_a   1.000
_cell.length_b   1.000
_cell.length_c   1.000
_cell.angle_alpha   90.00
_cell.angle_beta   90.00
_cell.angle_gamma   90.00
#
_symmetry.space_group_name_H-M   'P 1'
#
loop_
_entity.id
_entity.type
_entity.pdbx_description
1 polymer ?
#
loop_
_entity_poly.entity_id
_entity_poly.type
_entity_poly.pdbx_seq_one_letter_code
_entity_poly.pdbx_strand_id
1 'polypeptide(L)'
;MNSLKVFSALLVTFSVYIIESNAYQRVVLYEHADQRGESVTIDVSTTEYECVNVPSYMNDRASSVGPSNLCVVLCEHNDCKGRCKAACPIQYYSDGPGIQISMM
;
A
#
# COMPACT_ATOMS: atom_id res chain seq x y z
N MET A 1 62.48 -12.66 -2.38
CA MET A 1 61.48 -13.09 -3.38
C MET A 1 60.27 -12.19 -3.26
N ASN A 2 59.92 -11.58 -4.38
CA ASN A 2 59.10 -10.38 -4.52
C ASN A 2 57.62 -10.69 -4.25
N SER A 3 56.99 -9.93 -3.36
CA SER A 3 56.05 -8.84 -3.67
C SER A 3 54.69 -9.30 -4.20
N LEU A 4 53.66 -8.93 -3.44
CA LEU A 4 52.27 -8.72 -3.82
C LEU A 4 51.96 -9.08 -5.28
N LYS A 5 51.36 -10.24 -5.50
CA LYS A 5 50.56 -10.47 -6.69
C LYS A 5 49.11 -10.78 -6.33
N VAL A 6 48.48 -9.66 -5.99
CA VAL A 6 47.16 -9.28 -6.47
C VAL A 6 46.02 -10.21 -6.00
N PHE A 7 45.38 -9.78 -4.91
CA PHE A 7 44.00 -10.06 -4.52
C PHE A 7 43.03 -9.62 -5.66
N SER A 8 43.14 -10.26 -6.83
CA SER A 8 42.72 -9.73 -8.14
C SER A 8 41.52 -10.42 -8.77
N ALA A 9 40.71 -11.13 -8.00
CA ALA A 9 39.58 -11.86 -8.57
C ALA A 9 38.30 -11.74 -7.75
N LEU A 10 38.23 -10.78 -6.82
CA LEU A 10 37.14 -10.71 -5.85
C LEU A 10 36.59 -9.30 -5.66
N LEU A 11 36.65 -8.44 -6.69
CA LEU A 11 36.10 -7.07 -6.59
C LEU A 11 35.46 -6.55 -7.88
N VAL A 12 35.14 -7.42 -8.85
CA VAL A 12 34.39 -7.00 -10.06
C VAL A 12 33.22 -7.95 -10.36
N THR A 13 32.54 -8.42 -9.32
CA THR A 13 31.09 -8.55 -9.45
C THR A 13 30.54 -7.27 -8.84
N PHE A 14 30.47 -6.22 -9.66
CA PHE A 14 29.61 -5.08 -9.41
C PHE A 14 28.18 -5.65 -9.47
N SER A 15 27.78 -6.40 -8.44
CA SER A 15 26.42 -6.85 -8.28
C SER A 15 25.64 -5.56 -8.10
N VAL A 16 25.06 -5.10 -9.19
CA VAL A 16 23.95 -4.16 -9.20
C VAL A 16 22.90 -4.83 -8.32
N TYR A 17 22.96 -4.53 -7.03
CA TYR A 17 21.93 -4.86 -6.07
C TYR A 17 20.78 -3.92 -6.45
N ILE A 18 19.90 -4.37 -7.36
CA ILE A 18 18.61 -3.74 -7.54
C ILE A 18 17.92 -3.91 -6.19
N ILE A 19 17.90 -2.86 -5.37
CA ILE A 19 17.04 -2.84 -4.20
C ILE A 19 15.63 -2.76 -4.78
N GLU A 20 14.89 -3.87 -4.78
CA GLU A 20 13.44 -3.84 -5.01
C GLU A 20 12.83 -3.01 -3.88
N SER A 21 12.69 -1.71 -4.10
CA SER A 21 11.90 -0.87 -3.21
C SER A 21 10.45 -1.27 -3.41
N ASN A 22 9.93 -2.14 -2.57
CA ASN A 22 8.49 -2.37 -2.47
C ASN A 22 7.86 -1.02 -2.08
N ALA A 23 7.18 -0.39 -3.04
CA ALA A 23 6.57 0.90 -2.82
C ALA A 23 5.23 0.66 -2.13
N TYR A 24 5.16 0.97 -0.84
CA TYR A 24 3.91 0.89 -0.06
C TYR A 24 3.31 2.29 0.11
N GLN A 25 1.98 2.34 0.09
CA GLN A 25 1.20 3.51 0.47
C GLN A 25 0.49 3.23 1.80
N ARG A 26 0.51 4.23 2.67
CA ARG A 26 -0.24 4.20 3.92
C ARG A 26 -1.64 4.77 3.72
N VAL A 27 -2.66 3.99 4.06
CA VAL A 27 -4.07 4.39 4.08
C VAL A 27 -4.56 4.35 5.51
N VAL A 28 -5.20 5.43 5.97
CA VAL A 28 -5.79 5.48 7.31
C VAL A 28 -7.31 5.49 7.17
N LEU A 29 -7.98 4.57 7.85
CA LEU A 29 -9.43 4.53 7.96
C LEU A 29 -9.84 4.98 9.37
N TYR A 30 -10.90 5.76 9.44
CA TYR A 30 -11.44 6.30 10.68
C TYR A 30 -12.89 5.85 10.88
N GLU A 31 -13.22 5.51 12.12
CA GLU A 31 -14.56 5.10 12.52
C GLU A 31 -15.61 6.18 12.24
N HIS A 32 -15.29 7.45 12.50
CA HIS A 32 -16.23 8.54 12.32
C HIS A 32 -15.91 9.38 11.09
N ALA A 33 -16.90 10.16 10.67
CA ALA A 33 -16.70 11.20 9.66
C ALA A 33 -15.67 12.25 10.11
N ASP A 34 -15.11 12.97 9.14
CA ASP A 34 -14.12 14.03 9.35
C ASP A 34 -12.83 13.56 10.06
N GLN A 35 -12.42 12.30 9.84
CA GLN A 35 -11.17 11.73 10.36
C GLN A 35 -11.12 11.70 11.90
N ARG A 36 -12.21 11.26 12.53
CA ARG A 36 -12.37 11.19 13.99
C ARG A 36 -12.61 9.78 14.49
N GLY A 37 -12.48 9.59 15.80
CA GLY A 37 -12.72 8.32 16.49
C GLY A 37 -11.52 7.38 16.41
N GLU A 38 -11.79 6.08 16.59
CA GLU A 38 -10.79 5.04 16.40
C GLU A 38 -10.28 5.03 14.96
N SER A 39 -9.01 4.65 14.75
CA SER A 39 -8.42 4.61 13.42
C SER A 39 -7.53 3.39 13.22
N VAL A 40 -7.49 2.87 11.99
CA VAL A 40 -6.55 1.84 11.56
C VAL A 40 -5.69 2.35 10.42
N THR A 41 -4.41 1.98 10.46
CA THR A 41 -3.45 2.22 9.40
C THR A 41 -3.22 0.93 8.62
N ILE A 42 -3.39 0.99 7.31
CA ILE A 42 -3.22 -0.11 6.38
C ILE A 42 -2.12 0.28 5.41
N ASP A 43 -1.03 -0.48 5.40
CA ASP A 43 0.03 -0.33 4.41
C ASP A 43 -0.32 -1.24 3.22
N VAL A 44 -0.42 -0.66 2.02
CA VAL A 44 -0.80 -1.39 0.81
C VAL A 44 0.26 -1.22 -0.27
N SER A 45 0.60 -2.32 -0.95
CA SER A 45 1.54 -2.28 -2.06
C SER A 45 0.99 -1.42 -3.21
N THR A 46 1.85 -0.59 -3.79
CA THR A 46 1.53 0.21 -4.99
C THR A 46 2.10 -0.40 -6.26
N THR A 47 2.96 -1.41 -6.12
CA THR A 47 3.57 -2.14 -7.23
C THR A 47 2.84 -3.45 -7.54
N GLU A 48 2.05 -3.95 -6.60
CA GLU A 48 1.27 -5.17 -6.74
C GLU A 48 -0.21 -4.88 -6.54
N TYR A 49 -1.07 -5.49 -7.37
CA TYR A 49 -2.52 -5.43 -7.18
C TYR A 49 -2.91 -6.37 -6.04
N GLU A 50 -2.80 -5.88 -4.80
CA GLU A 50 -3.17 -6.62 -3.60
C GLU A 50 -4.51 -6.12 -3.06
N CYS A 51 -5.38 -7.09 -2.70
CA CYS A 51 -6.56 -6.81 -1.90
C CYS A 51 -6.22 -6.96 -0.42
N VAL A 52 -6.47 -5.92 0.37
CA VAL A 52 -6.20 -5.96 1.82
C VAL A 52 -7.50 -5.95 2.61
N ASN A 53 -7.73 -6.99 3.41
CA ASN A 53 -8.87 -7.04 4.34
C ASN A 53 -8.57 -6.17 5.57
N VAL A 54 -9.54 -5.35 5.98
CA VAL A 54 -9.42 -4.59 7.24
C VAL A 54 -9.43 -5.54 8.45
N PRO A 55 -8.80 -5.16 9.57
CA PRO A 55 -8.96 -5.90 10.82
C PRO A 55 -10.43 -5.97 11.24
N SER A 56 -10.83 -7.09 11.83
CA SER A 56 -12.23 -7.36 12.20
C SER A 56 -12.87 -6.28 13.10
N TYR A 57 -12.09 -5.62 13.95
CA TYR A 57 -12.60 -4.54 14.81
C TYR A 57 -12.95 -3.25 14.06
N MET A 58 -12.47 -3.08 12.83
CA MET A 58 -12.79 -1.95 11.95
C MET A 58 -13.84 -2.28 10.90
N ASN A 59 -14.30 -3.53 10.89
CA ASN A 59 -15.35 -3.94 9.98
C ASN A 59 -16.63 -3.13 10.21
N ASP A 60 -17.29 -2.72 9.12
CA ASP A 60 -18.54 -1.95 9.11
C ASP A 60 -18.52 -0.64 9.93
N ARG A 61 -17.33 -0.21 10.38
CA ARG A 61 -17.17 0.95 11.25
C ARG A 61 -16.54 2.13 10.55
N ALA A 62 -15.70 1.92 9.53
CA ALA A 62 -15.01 3.02 8.88
C ALA A 62 -15.98 3.94 8.12
N SER A 63 -15.99 5.22 8.47
CA SER A 63 -16.84 6.26 7.88
C SER A 63 -16.08 7.36 7.16
N SER A 64 -14.75 7.43 7.31
CA SER A 64 -13.92 8.32 6.51
C SER A 64 -12.53 7.75 6.26
N VAL A 65 -11.92 8.21 5.16
CA VAL A 65 -10.54 7.88 4.77
C VAL A 65 -9.68 9.12 5.00
N GLY A 66 -8.49 8.91 5.57
CA GLY A 66 -7.49 9.95 5.73
C GLY A 66 -6.94 10.46 4.40
N PRO A 67 -6.14 11.53 4.43
CA PRO A 67 -5.45 12.03 3.23
C PRO A 67 -4.60 10.92 2.61
N SER A 68 -4.80 10.69 1.32
CA SER A 68 -4.01 9.76 0.51
C SER A 68 -3.62 10.46 -0.78
N ASN A 69 -2.46 10.11 -1.35
CA ASN A 69 -2.05 10.60 -2.67
C ASN A 69 -2.63 9.76 -3.82
N LEU A 70 -3.30 8.66 -3.49
CA LEU A 70 -3.86 7.69 -4.43
C LEU A 70 -5.34 7.44 -4.14
N CYS A 71 -6.08 7.06 -5.18
CA CYS A 71 -7.43 6.53 -5.03
C CYS A 71 -7.40 5.21 -4.27
N VAL A 72 -8.30 5.07 -3.30
CA VAL A 72 -8.56 3.82 -2.58
C VAL A 72 -9.96 3.35 -2.95
N VAL A 73 -10.10 2.09 -3.32
CA VAL A 73 -11.39 1.44 -3.60
C VAL A 73 -11.76 0.60 -2.38
N LEU A 74 -12.86 0.96 -1.73
CA LEU A 74 -13.38 0.27 -0.55
C LEU A 74 -14.52 -0.65 -0.96
N CYS A 75 -14.39 -1.95 -0.70
CA CYS A 75 -15.40 -2.97 -0.99
C CYS A 75 -16.09 -3.44 0.29
N GLU A 76 -17.37 -3.81 0.22
CA GLU A 76 -18.19 -4.17 1.40
C GLU A 76 -18.02 -5.62 1.88
N HIS A 77 -17.41 -6.50 1.08
CA HIS A 77 -17.15 -7.88 1.48
C HIS A 77 -15.70 -8.24 1.29
N ASN A 78 -15.22 -9.17 2.14
CA ASN A 78 -13.94 -9.85 2.05
C ASN A 78 -13.44 -10.16 0.63
N ASP A 79 -12.12 -10.10 0.49
CA ASP A 79 -11.39 -10.34 -0.76
C ASP A 79 -11.81 -9.36 -1.86
N CYS A 80 -12.19 -8.14 -1.48
CA CYS A 80 -12.53 -7.04 -2.38
C CYS A 80 -13.71 -7.38 -3.31
N LYS A 81 -14.76 -7.96 -2.71
CA LYS A 81 -15.99 -8.38 -3.40
C LYS A 81 -17.17 -7.49 -3.02
N GLY A 82 -18.30 -7.72 -3.69
CA GLY A 82 -19.54 -6.98 -3.44
C GLY A 82 -19.50 -5.58 -4.04
N ARG A 83 -20.22 -4.63 -3.43
CA ARG A 83 -20.19 -3.23 -3.86
C ARG A 83 -18.90 -2.57 -3.43
N CYS A 84 -18.28 -1.86 -4.36
CA CYS A 84 -17.07 -1.10 -4.11
C CYS A 84 -17.27 0.39 -4.44
N LYS A 85 -16.61 1.26 -3.68
CA LYS A 85 -16.64 2.71 -3.87
C LYS A 85 -15.23 3.30 -3.79
N ALA A 86 -14.91 4.16 -4.75
CA ALA A 86 -13.64 4.88 -4.75
C ALA A 86 -13.70 6.10 -3.82
N ALA A 87 -12.70 6.23 -2.96
CA ALA A 87 -12.32 7.42 -2.22
C ALA A 87 -11.05 7.98 -2.85
N CYS A 88 -11.22 8.96 -3.73
CA CYS A 88 -10.14 9.60 -4.47
C CYS A 88 -9.88 11.02 -3.97
N PRO A 89 -8.62 11.48 -4.00
CA PRO A 89 -8.34 12.91 -3.94
C PRO A 89 -9.03 13.61 -5.11
N ILE A 90 -9.45 14.86 -4.90
CA ILE A 90 -10.21 15.66 -5.88
C ILE A 90 -9.49 15.74 -7.23
N GLN A 91 -8.16 15.63 -7.23
CA GLN A 91 -7.30 15.74 -8.42
C GLN A 91 -7.19 14.46 -9.27
N TYR A 92 -7.71 13.31 -8.81
CA TYR A 92 -7.52 11.99 -9.45
C TYR A 92 -8.85 11.34 -9.89
N TYR A 93 -9.87 12.14 -10.20
CA TYR A 93 -11.20 11.65 -10.58
C TYR A 93 -11.24 11.08 -12.01
N SER A 94 -10.44 10.05 -12.33
CA SER A 94 -10.55 9.26 -13.57
C SER A 94 -9.62 8.04 -13.59
N ASP A 95 -10.22 6.85 -13.44
CA ASP A 95 -9.96 5.59 -14.17
C ASP A 95 -8.56 4.94 -14.12
N GLY A 96 -8.04 4.69 -12.92
CA GLY A 96 -7.04 3.63 -12.69
C GLY A 96 -7.55 2.62 -11.65
N PRO A 97 -7.09 1.35 -11.67
CA PRO A 97 -7.36 0.41 -10.58
C PRO A 97 -6.74 0.95 -9.29
N GLY A 98 -7.55 1.66 -8.50
CA GLY A 98 -7.15 2.16 -7.20
C GLY A 98 -6.79 1.02 -6.26
N ILE A 99 -6.05 1.35 -5.20
CA ILE A 99 -5.68 0.42 -4.14
C ILE A 99 -6.96 -0.20 -3.55
N GLN A 100 -7.10 -1.52 -3.52
CA GLN A 100 -8.34 -2.17 -3.06
C GLN A 100 -8.24 -2.57 -1.60
N ILE A 101 -9.21 -2.11 -0.81
CA ILE A 101 -9.36 -2.42 0.60
C ILE A 101 -10.75 -2.99 0.82
N SER A 102 -10.82 -4.09 1.55
CA SER A 102 -12.05 -4.81 1.81
C SER A 102 -12.50 -4.59 3.24
N MET A 103 -13.72 -4.10 3.38
CA MET A 103 -14.50 -4.09 4.61
C MET A 103 -15.25 -5.44 4.66
N MET A 104 -15.30 -6.06 5.83
CA MET A 104 -15.58 -7.49 6.05
C MET A 104 -17.07 -7.85 5.98
#